data_AF-A0A386C7U8-F1
#
_entry.id   AF-A0A386C7U8-F1
#
_cell.length_a   1.000
_cell.length_b   1.000
_cell.length_c   1.000
_cell.angle_alpha   90.00
_cell.angle_beta   90.00
_cell.angle_gamma   90.00
#
_symmetry.space_group_name_H-M   'P 1'
#
loop_
_entity.id
_entity.type
_entity.pdbx_description
1 polymer ?
#
loop_
_entity_poly.entity_id
_entity_poly.type
_entity_poly.pdbx_seq_one_letter_code
_entity_poly.pdbx_strand_id
1 'polypeptide(L)'
;QSLTMVAAVGGVILFVSALAFLTVVVATWLAGRRIEPPAFEFAVPLEPVTTTGVWDRFGLWTIVAVVLVAIAYVYPLYTLLTHPRYGSPPFQPF
;
A
#
# COMPACT_ATOMS: atom_id res chain seq x y z
N GLN A 1 -7.87 -23.58 19.61
CA GLN A 1 -8.00 -22.73 20.82
C GLN A 1 -6.86 -21.73 20.98
N SER A 2 -5.59 -22.14 20.86
CA SER A 2 -4.43 -21.22 20.97
C SER A 2 -4.43 -20.08 19.95
N LEU A 3 -4.77 -20.33 18.69
CA LEU A 3 -4.80 -19.31 17.63
C LEU A 3 -5.84 -18.21 17.90
N THR A 4 -7.01 -18.56 18.44
CA THR A 4 -8.06 -17.59 18.79
C THR A 4 -7.61 -16.68 19.94
N MET A 5 -6.87 -17.22 20.92
CA MET A 5 -6.31 -16.43 22.01
C MET A 5 -5.24 -15.46 21.52
N VAL A 6 -4.36 -15.89 20.61
CA VAL A 6 -3.36 -15.02 19.98
C VAL A 6 -4.04 -13.89 19.18
N ALA A 7 -5.07 -14.22 18.41
CA ALA A 7 -5.84 -13.22 17.67
C ALA A 7 -6.54 -12.21 18.60
N ALA A 8 -7.11 -12.68 19.72
CA ALA A 8 -7.74 -11.81 20.71
C ALA A 8 -6.73 -10.85 21.35
N VAL A 9 -5.56 -11.35 21.75
CA VAL A 9 -4.49 -10.52 22.32
C VAL A 9 -3.99 -9.49 21.30
N GLY A 10 -3.74 -9.91 20.06
CA GLY A 10 -3.34 -9.00 18.98
C GLY A 10 -4.40 -7.91 18.72
N GLY A 11 -5.69 -8.29 18.72
CA GLY A 11 -6.80 -7.36 18.56
C GLY A 11 -6.85 -6.30 19.67
N VAL A 12 -6.67 -6.70 20.93
CA VAL A 12 -6.62 -5.76 22.06
C VAL A 12 -5.43 -4.80 21.94
N ILE A 13 -4.25 -5.30 21.60
CA ILE A 13 -3.04 -4.47 21.43
C ILE A 13 -3.26 -3.44 20.31
N LEU A 14 -3.77 -3.88 19.16
CA LEU A 14 -4.05 -2.99 18.02
C LEU A 14 -5.12 -1.96 18.36
N PHE A 15 -6.18 -2.36 19.06
CA PHE A 15 -7.26 -1.48 19.46
C PHE A 15 -6.78 -0.38 20.42
N VAL A 16 -6.01 -0.74 21.45
CA VAL A 16 -5.42 0.22 22.38
C VAL A 16 -4.44 1.15 21.66
N SER A 17 -3.61 0.62 20.76
CA SER A 17 -2.68 1.43 19.97
C SER A 17 -3.41 2.43 19.06
N ALA A 18 -4.48 2.00 18.41
CA ALA A 18 -5.31 2.87 17.58
C ALA A 18 -5.99 3.97 18.41
N LEU A 19 -6.54 3.64 19.58
CA LEU A 19 -7.13 4.64 20.48
C LEU A 19 -6.10 5.66 20.96
N ALA A 20 -4.89 5.21 21.34
CA ALA A 20 -3.82 6.11 21.74
C ALA A 20 -3.41 7.05 20.60
N PHE A 21 -3.23 6.52 19.38
CA PHE A 21 -2.93 7.32 18.19
C PHE A 21 -4.02 8.35 17.90
N LEU A 22 -5.29 7.94 17.84
CA LEU A 22 -6.41 8.84 17.59
C LEU A 22 -6.52 9.91 18.68
N THR A 23 -6.30 9.55 19.94
CA THR A 23 -6.29 10.51 21.04
C THR A 23 -5.21 11.57 20.84
N VAL A 24 -3.99 11.18 20.46
CA VAL A 24 -2.90 12.13 20.18
C VAL A 24 -3.22 13.00 18.97
N VAL A 25 -3.76 12.44 17.89
CA VAL A 25 -4.15 13.19 16.68
C VAL A 25 -5.23 14.22 17.01
N VAL A 26 -6.29 13.82 17.72
CA VAL A 26 -7.38 14.71 18.12
C VAL A 26 -6.89 15.77 19.10
N ALA A 27 -6.07 15.40 20.08
CA ALA A 27 -5.47 16.34 21.02
C ALA A 27 -4.56 17.35 20.31
N THR A 28 -3.75 16.90 19.34
CA THR A 28 -2.89 17.76 18.53
C THR A 28 -3.73 18.70 17.65
N TRP A 29 -4.85 18.23 17.12
CA TRP A 29 -5.73 19.05 16.29
C TRP A 29 -6.48 20.12 17.10
N LEU A 30 -6.97 19.77 18.30
CA LEU A 30 -7.78 20.67 19.14
C LEU A 30 -6.93 21.61 20.02
N ALA A 31 -5.77 21.15 20.49
CA ALA A 31 -4.94 21.87 21.46
C ALA A 31 -3.50 22.13 20.97
N GLY A 32 -3.15 21.70 19.76
CA GLY A 32 -1.83 21.93 19.19
C GLY A 32 -1.59 23.41 18.91
N ARG A 33 -0.45 23.92 19.37
CA ARG A 33 0.02 25.26 19.01
C ARG A 33 0.55 25.23 17.58
N ARG A 34 0.20 26.24 16.79
CA ARG A 34 0.77 26.43 15.45
C ARG A 34 2.24 26.84 15.61
N ILE A 35 3.15 25.99 15.16
CA ILE A 35 4.59 26.23 15.14
C ILE A 35 5.01 26.33 13.69
N GLU A 36 5.91 27.24 13.36
CA GLU A 36 6.51 27.31 12.02
C GLU A 36 7.25 25.99 11.79
N PRO A 37 6.88 25.19 10.77
CA PRO A 37 7.54 23.91 10.55
C PRO A 37 9.03 24.13 10.25
N PRO A 38 9.95 23.38 10.89
CA PRO A 38 11.37 23.46 10.55
C PRO A 38 11.57 23.10 9.08
N ALA A 39 12.66 23.60 8.48
CA ALA A 39 13.01 23.26 7.11
C ALA A 39 13.16 21.74 6.97
N PHE A 40 12.65 21.19 5.87
CA PHE A 40 12.75 19.76 5.60
C PHE A 40 14.22 19.38 5.39
N GLU A 41 14.78 18.58 6.30
CA GLU A 41 16.13 18.04 6.17
C GLU A 41 16.11 16.70 5.46
N PHE A 42 16.69 16.64 4.26
CA PHE A 42 16.92 15.38 3.55
C PHE A 42 18.18 14.71 4.09
N ALA A 43 18.12 13.40 4.30
CA ALA A 43 19.31 12.61 4.56
C ALA A 43 20.26 12.69 3.35
N VAL A 44 21.54 12.95 3.60
CA VAL A 44 22.58 12.99 2.58
C VAL A 44 23.28 11.63 2.53
N PRO A 45 23.44 11.02 1.34
CA PRO A 45 24.15 9.74 1.22
C PRO A 45 25.64 9.93 1.59
N LEU A 46 26.20 8.94 2.30
CA LEU A 46 27.63 8.91 2.62
C LEU A 46 28.51 8.85 1.36
N GLU A 47 28.05 8.09 0.36
CA GLU A 47 28.69 7.99 -0.95
C GLU A 47 27.69 8.45 -2.03
N PRO A 48 27.89 9.63 -2.64
CA PRO A 48 26.97 10.13 -3.65
C PRO A 48 27.12 9.32 -4.95
N VAL A 49 25.98 8.95 -5.54
CA VAL A 49 25.96 8.32 -6.87
C VAL A 49 26.35 9.38 -7.90
N THR A 50 27.50 9.18 -8.56
CA THR A 50 28.08 10.16 -9.50
C THR A 50 27.74 9.88 -10.96
N THR A 51 27.11 8.74 -11.27
CA THR A 51 26.79 8.33 -12.64
C THR A 51 25.40 7.72 -12.72
N THR A 52 24.71 7.94 -13.83
CA THR A 52 23.40 7.33 -14.07
C THR A 52 23.56 5.83 -14.33
N GLY A 53 22.95 5.02 -13.47
CA GLY A 53 22.99 3.57 -13.57
C GLY A 53 21.91 2.99 -14.49
N VAL A 54 21.96 1.68 -14.72
CA VAL A 54 20.88 0.94 -15.42
C VAL A 54 19.55 1.02 -14.64
N TRP A 55 19.62 1.19 -13.32
CA TRP A 55 18.46 1.33 -12.43
C TRP A 55 17.70 2.65 -12.62
N ASP A 56 18.36 3.72 -13.10
CA ASP A 56 17.73 5.03 -13.32
C ASP A 56 16.90 5.08 -14.62
N ARG A 57 16.99 4.02 -15.45
CA ARG A 57 16.31 3.95 -16.74
C ARG A 57 14.84 3.58 -16.56
N PHE A 58 14.02 4.53 -16.09
CA PHE A 58 12.58 4.35 -15.88
C PHE A 58 11.86 3.79 -17.12
N GLY A 59 12.21 4.24 -18.33
CA GLY A 59 11.62 3.72 -19.57
C GLY A 59 11.89 2.23 -19.79
N LEU A 60 13.13 1.78 -19.56
CA LEU A 60 13.50 0.36 -19.69
C LEU A 60 12.70 -0.49 -18.71
N TRP A 61 12.65 -0.10 -17.44
CA TRP A 61 11.90 -0.84 -16.42
C TRP A 61 10.40 -0.79 -16.63
N THR A 62 9.86 0.31 -17.17
CA THR A 62 8.45 0.41 -17.56
C THR A 62 8.12 -0.58 -18.66
N ILE A 63 8.96 -0.69 -19.70
CA ILE A 63 8.77 -1.68 -20.77
C ILE A 63 8.80 -3.10 -20.20
N VAL A 64 9.80 -3.41 -19.37
CA VAL A 64 9.89 -4.71 -18.70
C VAL A 64 8.61 -5.00 -17.90
N ALA A 65 8.12 -4.05 -17.11
CA ALA A 65 6.90 -4.21 -16.34
C ALA A 65 5.67 -4.48 -17.24
N VAL A 66 5.49 -3.70 -18.31
CA VAL A 66 4.39 -3.89 -19.27
C VAL A 66 4.44 -5.26 -19.93
N VAL A 67 5.63 -5.70 -20.36
CA VAL A 67 5.82 -7.02 -20.98
C VAL A 67 5.48 -8.13 -20.00
N LEU A 68 5.95 -8.04 -18.75
CA LEU A 68 5.65 -9.03 -17.73
C LEU A 68 4.15 -9.11 -17.42
N VAL A 69 3.48 -7.96 -17.30
CA VAL A 69 2.02 -7.91 -17.12
C VAL A 69 1.30 -8.53 -18.32
N ALA A 70 1.73 -8.20 -19.54
CA ALA A 70 1.12 -8.75 -20.75
C ALA A 70 1.28 -10.28 -20.80
N ILE A 71 2.46 -10.82 -20.53
CA ILE A 71 2.70 -12.27 -20.50
C ILE A 71 1.79 -12.95 -19.45
N ALA A 72 1.66 -12.35 -18.26
CA ALA A 72 0.86 -12.91 -17.18
C ALA A 72 -0.65 -12.87 -17.45
N TYR A 73 -1.16 -11.80 -18.07
CA TYR A 73 -2.59 -11.52 -18.11
C TYR A 73 -3.24 -11.56 -19.49
N VAL A 74 -2.48 -11.48 -20.60
CA VAL A 74 -3.10 -11.49 -21.94
C VAL A 74 -3.87 -12.78 -22.17
N TYR A 75 -3.29 -13.95 -21.87
CA TYR A 75 -3.98 -15.22 -22.05
C TYR A 75 -5.21 -15.37 -21.12
N PRO A 76 -5.10 -15.18 -19.79
CA PRO A 76 -6.27 -15.23 -18.90
C PRO A 76 -7.38 -14.22 -19.26
N LEU A 77 -7.02 -13.00 -19.66
CA LEU A 77 -8.02 -12.01 -20.06
C LEU A 77 -8.68 -12.41 -21.39
N TYR A 78 -7.90 -12.92 -22.34
CA TYR A 78 -8.43 -13.40 -23.61
C TYR A 78 -9.42 -14.55 -23.40
N THR A 79 -9.10 -15.51 -22.53
CA THR A 79 -10.02 -16.61 -22.22
C THR A 79 -11.29 -16.06 -21.55
N LEU A 80 -11.18 -15.18 -20.56
CA LEU A 80 -12.35 -14.58 -19.90
C LEU A 80 -13.25 -13.78 -20.86
N LEU A 81 -12.67 -13.08 -21.84
CA LEU A 81 -13.43 -12.30 -22.82
C LEU A 81 -14.13 -13.16 -23.88
N THR A 82 -13.54 -14.31 -24.21
CA THR A 82 -14.07 -15.22 -25.25
C THR A 82 -15.03 -16.27 -24.70
N HIS A 83 -15.03 -16.52 -23.38
CA HIS A 83 -15.98 -17.43 -22.77
C HIS A 83 -17.38 -16.81 -22.70
N PRO A 84 -18.44 -17.57 -23.07
CA PRO A 84 -19.81 -17.11 -22.93
C PRO A 84 -20.11 -16.81 -21.45
N ARG A 85 -20.65 -15.62 -21.19
CA ARG A 85 -21.01 -15.20 -19.84
C ARG A 85 -22.36 -15.83 -19.47
N TYR A 86 -22.36 -16.68 -18.45
CA TYR A 86 -23.58 -17.08 -17.78
C TYR A 86 -23.93 -16.00 -16.76
N GLY A 87 -24.94 -15.19 -17.06
CA GLY A 87 -25.42 -14.17 -16.13
C GLY A 87 -26.03 -14.84 -14.91
N SER A 88 -25.41 -14.67 -13.74
CA SER A 88 -26.06 -14.94 -12.47
C SER A 88 -26.82 -13.69 -12.02
N PRO A 89 -28.03 -13.83 -11.44
CA PRO A 89 -28.69 -12.71 -10.79
C PRO A 89 -27.77 -12.09 -9.72
N PRO A 90 -27.80 -10.75 -9.54
CA PRO A 90 -27.08 -10.10 -8.45
C PRO A 90 -27.57 -10.65 -7.10
N PHE A 91 -26.63 -10.93 -6.20
CA PHE A 91 -26.90 -11.44 -4.86
C PHE A 91 -26.59 -10.36 -3.81
N GLN A 92 -27.55 -10.04 -2.95
CA GLN A 92 -27.39 -9.17 -1.79
C GLN A 92 -27.63 -9.99 -0.52
N PRO A 93 -26.56 -10.44 0.17
CA PRO A 93 -26.68 -11.30 1.35
C PRO A 93 -27.11 -10.59 2.64
N PHE A 94 -27.36 -9.28 2.60
CA PHE A 94 -27.65 -8.43 3.75
C PHE A 94 -28.46 -7.21 3.33
#